data_AF-A0A9X5KXW7-F1
#
_entry.id   AF-A0A9X5KXW7-F1
#
_cell.length_a   1.000
_cell.length_b   1.000
_cell.length_c   1.000
_cell.angle_alpha   90.00
_cell.angle_beta   90.00
_cell.angle_gamma   90.00
#
_symmetry.space_group_name_H-M   'P 1'
#
loop_
_entity.id
_entity.type
_entity.pdbx_description
1 polymer ?
#
loop_
_entity_poly.entity_id
_entity_poly.type
_entity_poly.pdbx_seq_one_letter_code
_entity_poly.pdbx_strand_id
1 'polypeptide(L)'
;MHVSRLDAALEAFDQESRKRFALQPDANTPLQALAQRNEQLATRMEARNALMDRRAAWAATTPPASSELDPIPLHVLLPAPLNSRLTAQDLKQAVKHVNALDKETGLLDAHIKQQPHPLSQVEEEIFIKQRNALTEYRNAWATGRLKGSSQFTTTVGLTPERKRLEQNLERNHQSAPVELTLHRLERTLETAHRNGAGEKLSPQAVNAARNALANLRDAWRNGRLDGSSEAGMDPMLILTSPNNQRIKLELAVIEHAFVQLNTVPRTEQAGSAKDRQAFKALIQSANNTHVKHAAIRQLKDDNKQRALIAELNTDLHTLYTDLRSHLAIHHITTSLP
;
A
#
# COMPACT_ATOMS: atom_id res chain seq x y z
N MET A 1 -3.41 -22.68 18.02
CA MET A 1 -3.11 -21.26 18.29
C MET A 1 -4.01 -20.30 17.51
N HIS A 2 -4.41 -20.59 16.26
CA HIS A 2 -5.30 -19.73 15.47
C HIS A 2 -6.77 -19.80 15.90
N VAL A 3 -7.32 -21.00 16.14
CA VAL A 3 -8.70 -21.19 16.64
C VAL A 3 -8.91 -20.48 17.99
N SER A 4 -7.98 -20.63 18.93
CA SER A 4 -8.05 -19.96 20.24
C SER A 4 -7.99 -18.42 20.16
N ARG A 5 -7.36 -17.86 19.12
CA ARG A 5 -7.36 -16.41 18.87
C ARG A 5 -8.68 -15.94 18.23
N LEU A 6 -9.28 -16.76 17.35
CA LEU A 6 -10.61 -16.50 16.80
C LEU A 6 -11.70 -16.62 17.87
N ASP A 7 -11.57 -17.55 18.81
CA ASP A 7 -12.46 -17.68 19.96
C ASP A 7 -12.39 -16.40 20.85
N ALA A 8 -11.19 -15.91 21.15
CA ALA A 8 -11.02 -14.66 21.90
C ALA A 8 -11.55 -13.42 21.14
N ALA A 9 -11.40 -13.38 19.81
CA ALA A 9 -11.93 -12.31 18.97
C ALA A 9 -13.46 -12.34 18.91
N LEU A 10 -14.07 -13.52 18.82
CA LEU A 10 -15.52 -13.71 18.90
C LEU A 10 -16.06 -13.27 20.26
N GLU A 11 -15.38 -13.63 21.35
CA GLU A 11 -15.80 -13.24 22.70
C GLU A 11 -15.72 -11.72 22.90
N ALA A 12 -14.63 -11.09 22.48
CA ALA A 12 -14.48 -9.63 22.53
C ALA A 12 -15.52 -8.92 21.64
N PHE A 13 -15.80 -9.46 20.45
CA PHE A 13 -16.81 -8.93 19.53
C PHE A 13 -18.22 -9.03 20.13
N ASP A 14 -18.57 -10.14 20.76
CA ASP A 14 -19.86 -10.37 21.41
C ASP A 14 -20.02 -9.45 22.63
N GLN A 15 -18.97 -9.26 23.44
CA GLN A 15 -18.97 -8.32 24.56
C GLN A 15 -19.18 -6.88 24.09
N GLU A 16 -18.49 -6.45 23.04
CA GLU A 16 -18.63 -5.10 22.49
C GLU A 16 -20.03 -4.89 21.88
N SER A 17 -20.57 -5.90 21.20
CA SER A 17 -21.93 -5.84 20.63
C SER A 17 -23.00 -5.70 21.71
N ARG A 18 -22.84 -6.42 22.84
CA ARG A 18 -23.74 -6.30 24.00
C ARG A 18 -23.68 -4.91 24.62
N LYS A 19 -22.49 -4.32 24.76
CA LYS A 19 -22.32 -2.95 25.29
C LYS A 19 -22.97 -1.92 24.36
N ARG A 20 -22.73 -2.05 23.05
CA ARG A 20 -23.19 -1.09 22.04
C ARG A 20 -24.71 -1.07 21.88
N PHE A 21 -25.39 -2.18 22.17
CA PHE A 21 -26.85 -2.29 22.06
C PHE A 21 -27.56 -2.51 23.40
N ALA A 22 -26.87 -2.27 24.53
CA ALA A 22 -27.38 -2.51 25.88
C ALA A 22 -28.69 -1.76 26.17
N LEU A 23 -28.82 -0.54 25.65
CA LEU A 23 -30.04 0.25 25.74
C LEU A 23 -31.02 -0.22 24.67
N GLN A 24 -32.16 -0.76 25.09
CA GLN A 24 -33.27 -1.12 24.20
C GLN A 24 -34.08 0.13 23.85
N PRO A 25 -34.53 0.27 22.59
CA PRO A 25 -35.44 1.34 22.23
C PRO A 25 -36.78 1.18 22.96
N ASP A 26 -37.37 2.31 23.31
CA ASP A 26 -38.68 2.42 23.96
C ASP A 26 -39.75 2.99 23.01
N ALA A 27 -40.97 3.16 23.50
CA ALA A 27 -42.10 3.68 22.72
C ALA A 27 -41.89 5.12 22.19
N ASN A 28 -40.91 5.87 22.72
CA ASN A 28 -40.62 7.24 22.33
C ASN A 28 -39.42 7.32 21.36
N THR A 29 -38.82 6.19 21.00
CA THR A 29 -37.65 6.17 20.12
C THR A 29 -38.07 6.52 18.69
N PRO A 30 -37.48 7.56 18.07
CA PRO A 30 -37.89 7.99 16.75
C PRO A 30 -37.58 6.93 15.68
N LEU A 31 -38.47 6.80 14.70
CA LEU A 31 -38.37 5.83 13.59
C LEU A 31 -37.01 5.87 12.86
N GLN A 32 -36.43 7.06 12.70
CA GLN A 32 -35.12 7.22 12.07
C GLN A 32 -33.99 6.61 12.92
N ALA A 33 -34.06 6.74 14.25
CA ALA A 33 -33.09 6.12 15.16
C ALA A 33 -33.24 4.60 15.21
N LEU A 34 -34.48 4.09 15.10
CA LEU A 34 -34.76 2.66 14.96
C LEU A 34 -34.18 2.09 13.65
N ALA A 35 -34.35 2.79 12.54
CA ALA A 35 -33.79 2.37 11.24
C ALA A 35 -32.26 2.30 11.28
N GLN A 36 -31.60 3.34 11.80
CA GLN A 36 -30.14 3.38 11.95
C GLN A 36 -29.63 2.28 12.90
N ARG A 37 -30.34 2.02 13.99
CA ARG A 37 -29.99 0.93 14.92
C ARG A 37 -30.11 -0.44 14.24
N ASN A 38 -31.14 -0.67 13.43
CA ASN A 38 -31.34 -1.93 12.73
C ASN A 38 -30.27 -2.18 11.66
N GLU A 39 -29.85 -1.13 10.94
CA GLU A 39 -28.74 -1.21 9.99
C GLU A 39 -27.41 -1.55 10.69
N GLN A 40 -27.16 -0.93 11.86
CA GLN A 40 -26.01 -1.25 12.69
C GLN A 40 -26.07 -2.68 13.27
N LEU A 41 -27.25 -3.19 13.57
CA LEU A 41 -27.44 -4.59 14.00
C LEU A 41 -27.17 -5.56 12.85
N ALA A 42 -27.69 -5.28 11.64
CA ALA A 42 -27.48 -6.12 10.45
C ALA A 42 -26.00 -6.24 10.10
N THR A 43 -25.30 -5.10 9.98
CA THR A 43 -23.85 -5.05 9.71
C THR A 43 -23.02 -5.80 10.76
N ARG A 44 -23.41 -5.74 12.05
CA ARG A 44 -22.73 -6.51 13.10
C ARG A 44 -23.04 -8.01 13.05
N MET A 45 -24.24 -8.41 12.67
CA MET A 45 -24.56 -9.83 12.46
C MET A 45 -23.75 -10.41 11.30
N GLU A 46 -23.60 -9.69 10.21
CA GLU A 46 -22.76 -10.08 9.07
C GLU A 46 -21.29 -10.25 9.50
N ALA A 47 -20.74 -9.28 10.23
CA ALA A 47 -19.38 -9.36 10.76
C ALA A 47 -19.18 -10.55 11.71
N ARG A 48 -20.18 -10.86 12.54
CA ARG A 48 -20.17 -12.02 13.43
C ARG A 48 -20.20 -13.35 12.66
N ASN A 49 -21.04 -13.43 11.63
CA ASN A 49 -21.14 -14.63 10.79
C ASN A 49 -19.82 -14.88 10.04
N ALA A 50 -19.19 -13.84 9.51
CA ALA A 50 -17.88 -13.96 8.87
C ALA A 50 -16.79 -14.48 9.83
N LEU A 51 -16.81 -14.07 11.10
CA LEU A 51 -15.90 -14.59 12.13
C LEU A 51 -16.17 -16.07 12.46
N MET A 52 -17.45 -16.47 12.49
CA MET A 52 -17.85 -17.86 12.71
C MET A 52 -17.49 -18.76 11.52
N ASP A 53 -17.70 -18.31 10.29
CA ASP A 53 -17.32 -19.03 9.07
C ASP A 53 -15.80 -19.22 8.99
N ARG A 54 -15.04 -18.19 9.38
CA ARG A 54 -13.58 -18.26 9.47
C ARG A 54 -13.13 -19.24 10.55
N ARG A 55 -13.78 -19.26 11.71
CA ARG A 55 -13.53 -20.28 12.74
C ARG A 55 -13.80 -21.68 12.22
N ALA A 56 -14.88 -21.89 11.47
CA ALA A 56 -15.21 -23.19 10.88
C ALA A 56 -14.18 -23.62 9.81
N ALA A 57 -13.73 -22.69 8.96
CA ALA A 57 -12.70 -22.94 7.95
C ALA A 57 -11.35 -23.34 8.57
N TRP A 58 -10.97 -22.73 9.70
CA TRP A 58 -9.74 -23.04 10.43
C TRP A 58 -9.84 -24.30 11.31
N ALA A 59 -11.05 -24.82 11.52
CA ALA A 59 -11.30 -26.08 12.23
C ALA A 59 -11.37 -27.30 11.27
N ALA A 60 -11.35 -27.08 9.96
CA ALA A 60 -11.39 -28.14 8.96
C ALA A 60 -10.05 -28.90 8.85
N THR A 61 -10.12 -30.19 8.48
CA THR A 61 -9.00 -31.15 8.45
C THR A 61 -7.88 -30.81 7.47
N THR A 62 -8.14 -29.92 6.52
CA THR A 62 -7.15 -29.34 5.62
C THR A 62 -7.22 -27.82 5.76
N PRO A 63 -6.29 -27.20 6.51
CA PRO A 63 -6.22 -25.74 6.59
C PRO A 63 -5.93 -25.18 5.20
N PRO A 64 -6.57 -24.08 4.78
CA PRO A 64 -6.27 -23.45 3.50
C PRO A 64 -4.80 -23.04 3.46
N ALA A 65 -4.22 -23.04 2.26
CA ALA A 65 -2.86 -22.58 2.03
C ALA A 65 -2.68 -21.20 2.67
N SER A 66 -1.54 -21.01 3.35
CA SER A 66 -1.21 -19.75 4.01
C SER A 66 -1.08 -18.62 2.99
N SER A 67 -2.19 -17.95 2.70
CA SER A 67 -2.18 -16.64 2.04
C SER A 67 -1.65 -15.63 3.04
N GLU A 68 -0.62 -14.88 2.65
CA GLU A 68 -0.05 -13.74 3.38
C GLU A 68 -1.01 -12.53 3.50
N LEU A 69 -2.29 -12.72 3.20
CA LEU A 69 -3.34 -11.70 3.18
C LEU A 69 -4.60 -12.30 3.78
N ASP A 70 -4.64 -12.33 5.11
CA ASP A 70 -5.89 -12.30 5.83
C ASP A 70 -6.03 -10.83 6.31
N PRO A 71 -6.96 -10.03 5.76
CA PRO A 71 -7.12 -8.64 6.19
C PRO A 71 -7.52 -8.66 7.66
N ILE A 72 -6.59 -8.25 8.52
CA ILE A 72 -6.96 -7.64 9.79
C ILE A 72 -7.54 -6.30 9.36
N PRO A 73 -8.80 -5.95 9.69
CA PRO A 73 -9.22 -4.55 9.58
C PRO A 73 -8.23 -3.74 10.42
N LEU A 74 -7.29 -3.10 9.74
CA LEU A 74 -6.26 -2.32 10.39
C LEU A 74 -6.97 -1.10 10.96
N HIS A 75 -7.23 -1.13 12.26
CA HIS A 75 -7.82 0.00 12.93
C HIS A 75 -6.79 1.12 12.97
N VAL A 76 -7.24 2.33 12.64
CA VAL A 76 -6.43 3.54 12.81
C VAL A 76 -6.14 3.70 14.29
N LEU A 77 -4.86 3.71 14.65
CA LEU A 77 -4.40 3.96 16.01
C LEU A 77 -4.74 5.40 16.39
N LEU A 78 -5.21 5.59 17.62
CA LEU A 78 -5.54 6.91 18.15
C LEU A 78 -4.34 7.53 18.87
N PRO A 79 -4.12 8.85 18.75
CA PRO A 79 -3.13 9.55 19.53
C PRO A 79 -3.41 9.47 21.05
N ALA A 80 -2.41 9.06 21.82
CA ALA A 80 -2.46 9.03 23.29
C ALA A 80 -2.20 10.44 23.88
N PRO A 81 -2.78 10.78 25.05
CA PRO A 81 -2.48 12.05 25.72
C PRO A 81 -1.04 12.07 26.25
N LEU A 82 -0.47 13.28 26.39
CA LEU A 82 0.83 13.50 27.02
C LEU A 82 0.76 13.13 28.51
N ASN A 83 1.71 12.31 28.97
CA ASN A 83 1.81 11.91 30.36
C ASN A 83 2.36 13.07 31.22
N SER A 84 1.48 13.70 31.99
CA SER A 84 1.83 14.82 32.87
C SER A 84 2.72 14.45 34.07
N ARG A 85 2.95 13.14 34.30
CA ARG A 85 3.85 12.64 35.35
C ARG A 85 5.31 12.54 34.91
N LEU A 86 5.63 12.93 33.68
CA LEU A 86 7.01 13.03 33.20
C LEU A 86 7.77 14.15 33.91
N THR A 87 9.09 14.00 34.03
CA THR A 87 9.94 15.09 34.52
C THR A 87 9.85 16.29 33.56
N ALA A 88 10.12 17.51 34.03
CA ALA A 88 10.05 18.70 33.19
C ALA A 88 10.95 18.60 31.94
N GLN A 89 12.11 17.97 32.08
CA GLN A 89 13.04 17.74 30.97
C GLN A 89 12.51 16.69 29.97
N ASP A 90 12.03 15.55 30.46
CA ASP A 90 11.45 14.50 29.60
C ASP A 90 10.19 14.99 28.88
N LEU A 91 9.36 15.78 29.57
CA LEU A 91 8.15 16.37 28.99
C LEU A 91 8.51 17.33 27.84
N LYS A 92 9.53 18.17 28.01
CA LYS A 92 10.00 19.07 26.95
C LYS A 92 10.48 18.29 25.71
N GLN A 93 11.18 17.17 25.90
CA GLN A 93 11.62 16.31 24.80
C GLN A 93 10.46 15.56 24.14
N ALA A 94 9.56 14.99 24.94
CA ALA A 94 8.37 14.30 24.45
C ALA A 94 7.52 15.25 23.59
N VAL A 95 7.27 16.49 24.03
CA VAL A 95 6.54 17.50 23.25
C VAL A 95 7.23 17.79 21.91
N LYS A 96 8.57 17.92 21.90
CA LYS A 96 9.32 18.13 20.65
C LYS A 96 9.10 16.99 19.65
N HIS A 97 9.23 15.74 20.08
CA HIS A 97 9.07 14.56 19.22
C HIS A 97 7.61 14.36 18.79
N VAL A 98 6.66 14.53 19.71
CA VAL A 98 5.22 14.46 19.41
C VAL A 98 4.84 15.49 18.35
N ASN A 99 5.27 16.75 18.50
CA ASN A 99 4.97 17.79 17.51
C ASN A 99 5.56 17.49 16.12
N ALA A 100 6.77 16.92 16.07
CA ALA A 100 7.38 16.52 14.80
C ALA A 100 6.58 15.40 14.11
N LEU A 101 6.19 14.37 14.86
CA LEU A 101 5.43 13.23 14.34
C LEU A 101 3.98 13.61 13.99
N ASP A 102 3.37 14.54 14.73
CA ASP A 102 2.07 15.11 14.39
C ASP A 102 2.14 15.89 13.07
N LYS A 103 3.23 16.61 12.81
CA LYS A 103 3.47 17.28 11.52
C LYS A 103 3.63 16.28 10.38
N GLU A 104 4.42 15.22 10.57
CA GLU A 104 4.58 14.14 9.57
C GLU A 104 3.25 13.43 9.29
N THR A 105 2.45 13.15 10.31
CA THR A 105 1.10 12.60 10.15
C THR A 105 0.21 13.54 9.35
N GLY A 106 0.32 14.85 9.57
CA GLY A 106 -0.40 15.86 8.77
C GLY A 106 0.03 15.90 7.31
N LEU A 107 1.32 15.71 7.02
CA LEU A 107 1.83 15.61 5.65
C LEU A 107 1.31 14.35 4.95
N LEU A 108 1.28 13.22 5.66
CA LEU A 108 0.71 11.97 5.16
C LEU A 108 -0.78 12.14 4.85
N ASP A 109 -1.56 12.73 5.77
CA ASP A 109 -2.99 12.99 5.56
C ASP A 109 -3.23 13.94 4.37
N ALA A 110 -2.36 14.93 4.17
CA ALA A 110 -2.42 15.82 3.01
C ALA A 110 -2.11 15.06 1.70
N HIS A 111 -1.11 14.17 1.72
CA HIS A 111 -0.77 13.32 0.58
C HIS A 111 -1.91 12.36 0.20
N ILE A 112 -2.57 11.75 1.20
CA ILE A 112 -3.74 10.89 0.99
C ILE A 112 -4.87 11.67 0.31
N LYS A 113 -5.13 12.91 0.74
CA LYS A 113 -6.15 13.79 0.12
C LYS A 113 -5.86 14.12 -1.34
N GLN A 114 -4.61 14.11 -1.76
CA GLN A 114 -4.20 14.37 -3.14
C GLN A 114 -4.33 13.13 -4.05
N GLN A 115 -4.57 11.94 -3.48
CA GLN A 115 -4.68 10.72 -4.28
C GLN A 115 -5.98 10.71 -5.12
N PRO A 116 -5.98 10.03 -6.28
CA PRO A 116 -7.20 9.77 -7.03
C PRO A 116 -8.20 8.96 -6.20
N HIS A 117 -9.45 9.43 -6.09
CA HIS A 117 -10.52 8.76 -5.35
C HIS A 117 -11.52 8.09 -6.31
N PRO A 118 -12.15 6.96 -5.92
CA PRO A 118 -12.02 6.28 -4.63
C PRO A 118 -10.72 5.45 -4.53
N LEU A 119 -10.13 5.44 -3.33
CA LEU A 119 -8.99 4.57 -3.02
C LEU A 119 -9.45 3.11 -3.01
N SER A 120 -8.59 2.21 -3.46
CA SER A 120 -8.80 0.77 -3.25
C SER A 120 -8.46 0.36 -1.82
N GLN A 121 -9.09 -0.71 -1.32
CA GLN A 121 -8.86 -1.21 0.03
C GLN A 121 -7.37 -1.43 0.34
N VAL A 122 -6.59 -1.95 -0.62
CA VAL A 122 -5.14 -2.18 -0.45
C VAL A 122 -4.38 -0.87 -0.25
N GLU A 123 -4.75 0.19 -0.99
CA GLU A 123 -4.15 1.51 -0.83
C GLU A 123 -4.48 2.09 0.55
N GLU A 124 -5.72 1.97 1.00
CA GLU A 124 -6.13 2.38 2.35
C GLU A 124 -5.34 1.63 3.44
N GLU A 125 -5.17 0.31 3.30
CA GLU A 125 -4.39 -0.49 4.24
C GLU A 125 -2.92 -0.06 4.31
N ILE A 126 -2.30 0.29 3.18
CA ILE A 126 -0.93 0.80 3.12
C ILE A 126 -0.84 2.13 3.88
N PHE A 127 -1.77 3.06 3.63
CA PHE A 127 -1.80 4.36 4.33
C PHE A 127 -2.04 4.20 5.83
N ILE A 128 -2.94 3.30 6.23
CA ILE A 128 -3.21 3.03 7.63
C ILE A 128 -1.98 2.45 8.33
N LYS A 129 -1.23 1.53 7.69
CA LYS A 129 0.02 1.00 8.27
C LYS A 129 1.05 2.11 8.53
N GLN A 130 1.22 3.02 7.57
CA GLN A 130 2.15 4.14 7.70
C GLN A 130 1.72 5.10 8.81
N ARG A 131 0.43 5.48 8.83
CA ARG A 131 -0.16 6.31 9.89
C ARG A 131 -0.07 5.67 11.27
N ASN A 132 -0.28 4.36 11.36
CA ASN A 132 -0.17 3.61 12.60
C ASN A 132 1.27 3.56 13.10
N ALA A 133 2.26 3.39 12.22
CA ALA A 133 3.66 3.43 12.63
C ALA A 133 4.06 4.80 13.20
N LEU A 134 3.64 5.90 12.56
CA LEU A 134 3.82 7.26 13.07
C LEU A 134 3.15 7.44 14.43
N THR A 135 1.89 7.02 14.55
CA THR A 135 1.09 7.17 15.77
C THR A 135 1.65 6.31 16.92
N GLU A 136 2.14 5.11 16.64
CA GLU A 136 2.75 4.24 17.64
C GLU A 136 4.03 4.86 18.20
N TYR A 137 4.89 5.39 17.32
CA TYR A 137 6.12 6.05 17.74
C TYR A 137 5.84 7.34 18.53
N ARG A 138 4.84 8.13 18.07
CA ARG A 138 4.33 9.31 18.77
C ARG A 138 3.80 8.96 20.16
N ASN A 139 2.99 7.91 20.26
CA ASN A 139 2.42 7.46 21.52
C ASN A 139 3.48 6.96 22.49
N ALA A 140 4.56 6.33 21.99
CA ALA A 140 5.67 5.90 22.83
C ALA A 140 6.38 7.09 23.49
N TRP A 141 6.56 8.21 22.78
CA TRP A 141 7.03 9.47 23.36
C TRP A 141 6.00 10.09 24.32
N ALA A 142 4.73 10.18 23.90
CA ALA A 142 3.70 10.85 24.67
C ALA A 142 3.42 10.18 26.03
N THR A 143 3.45 8.85 26.07
CA THR A 143 3.21 8.06 27.29
C THR A 143 4.43 7.97 28.20
N GLY A 144 5.61 8.33 27.71
CA GLY A 144 6.87 8.18 28.43
C GLY A 144 7.47 6.76 28.34
N ARG A 145 7.03 5.92 27.40
CA ARG A 145 7.73 4.67 27.05
C ARG A 145 9.11 4.95 26.47
N LEU A 146 9.28 6.11 25.82
CA LEU A 146 10.57 6.65 25.41
C LEU A 146 10.92 7.85 26.29
N LYS A 147 12.18 7.91 26.76
CA LYS A 147 12.71 8.98 27.64
C LYS A 147 14.17 9.32 27.30
N GLY A 148 14.63 10.48 27.75
CA GLY A 148 16.04 10.91 27.71
C GLY A 148 16.56 11.41 26.35
N SER A 149 17.64 12.21 26.40
CA SER A 149 18.51 12.47 25.25
C SER A 149 19.38 11.24 25.00
N SER A 150 19.54 10.82 23.75
CA SER A 150 20.41 9.69 23.40
C SER A 150 21.84 9.91 23.89
N GLN A 151 22.17 9.35 25.04
CA GLN A 151 23.53 9.04 25.42
C GLN A 151 23.53 7.56 25.78
N PHE A 152 24.25 6.78 24.98
CA PHE A 152 24.41 5.32 25.04
C PHE A 152 25.10 4.82 26.33
N THR A 153 24.94 5.51 27.47
CA THR A 153 25.80 5.32 28.65
C THR A 153 25.11 4.80 29.90
N THR A 154 23.80 4.55 29.92
CA THR A 154 23.15 3.93 31.10
C THR A 154 22.22 2.77 30.76
N THR A 155 22.68 1.59 31.16
CA THR A 155 22.20 0.23 30.91
C THR A 155 21.04 -0.20 31.81
N VAL A 156 19.92 0.53 31.84
CA VAL A 156 18.66 -0.03 32.40
C VAL A 156 17.44 0.44 31.58
N GLY A 157 17.08 -0.36 30.57
CA GLY A 157 15.68 -0.50 30.11
C GLY A 157 15.26 0.06 28.74
N LEU A 158 16.04 0.89 28.02
CA LEU A 158 15.48 1.72 26.93
C LEU A 158 16.16 1.67 25.54
N THR A 159 16.89 0.63 25.17
CA THR A 159 17.52 0.52 23.83
C THR A 159 16.81 -0.40 22.80
N PRO A 160 16.18 -1.54 23.15
CA PRO A 160 15.55 -2.42 22.16
C PRO A 160 14.23 -1.88 21.61
N GLU A 161 13.43 -1.25 22.46
CA GLU A 161 12.10 -0.78 22.10
C GLU A 161 12.15 0.44 21.18
N ARG A 162 13.01 1.42 21.49
CA ARG A 162 13.26 2.58 20.65
C ARG A 162 13.74 2.15 19.26
N LYS A 163 14.76 1.28 19.22
CA LYS A 163 15.30 0.74 17.97
C LYS A 163 14.22 0.03 17.16
N ARG A 164 13.38 -0.78 17.81
CA ARG A 164 12.25 -1.46 17.15
C ARG A 164 11.25 -0.47 16.55
N LEU A 165 10.89 0.58 17.28
CA LEU A 165 9.93 1.58 16.82
C LEU A 165 10.49 2.43 15.68
N GLU A 166 11.76 2.86 15.77
CA GLU A 166 12.46 3.58 14.70
C GLU A 166 12.57 2.70 13.44
N GLN A 167 12.96 1.43 13.58
CA GLN A 167 13.00 0.49 12.44
C GLN A 167 11.61 0.22 11.86
N ASN A 168 10.57 0.17 12.70
CA ASN A 168 9.19 -0.01 12.24
C ASN A 168 8.73 1.21 11.44
N LEU A 169 9.00 2.41 11.93
CA LEU A 169 8.68 3.66 11.24
C LEU A 169 9.42 3.76 9.91
N GLU A 170 10.74 3.57 9.93
CA GLU A 170 11.60 3.66 8.74
C GLU A 170 11.18 2.64 7.67
N ARG A 171 10.91 1.40 8.06
CA ARG A 171 10.44 0.38 7.12
C ARG A 171 9.15 0.81 6.44
N ASN A 172 8.15 1.29 7.21
CA ASN A 172 6.88 1.72 6.60
C ASN A 172 7.06 2.98 5.75
N HIS A 173 7.97 3.88 6.14
CA HIS A 173 8.29 5.07 5.35
C HIS A 173 8.86 4.72 3.98
N GLN A 174 9.78 3.75 3.93
CA GLN A 174 10.44 3.34 2.70
C GLN A 174 9.63 2.34 1.86
N SER A 175 8.93 1.39 2.51
CA SER A 175 8.22 0.33 1.79
C SER A 175 6.83 0.74 1.33
N ALA A 176 6.15 1.68 2.01
CA ALA A 176 4.79 2.07 1.64
C ALA A 176 4.68 2.66 0.20
N PRO A 177 5.55 3.58 -0.25
CA PRO A 177 5.50 4.08 -1.62
C PRO A 177 5.77 3.01 -2.67
N VAL A 178 6.65 2.05 -2.36
CA VAL A 178 6.98 0.90 -3.21
C VAL A 178 5.81 -0.07 -3.30
N GLU A 179 5.18 -0.41 -2.16
CA GLU A 179 3.97 -1.22 -2.06
C GLU A 179 2.81 -0.59 -2.86
N LEU A 180 2.61 0.72 -2.71
CA LEU A 180 1.57 1.46 -3.40
C LEU A 180 1.77 1.43 -4.92
N THR A 181 2.99 1.68 -5.37
CA THR A 181 3.32 1.70 -6.79
C THR A 181 3.22 0.30 -7.43
N LEU A 182 3.65 -0.75 -6.73
CA LEU A 182 3.49 -2.14 -7.20
C LEU A 182 2.01 -2.57 -7.30
N HIS A 183 1.18 -2.15 -6.35
CA HIS A 183 -0.26 -2.40 -6.40
C HIS A 183 -0.91 -1.70 -7.61
N ARG A 184 -0.55 -0.44 -7.85
CA ARG A 184 -1.04 0.31 -9.02
C ARG A 184 -0.59 -0.33 -10.33
N LEU A 185 0.66 -0.78 -10.38
CA LEU A 185 1.18 -1.51 -11.53
C LEU A 185 0.35 -2.76 -11.81
N GLU A 186 0.07 -3.59 -10.81
CA GLU A 186 -0.80 -4.76 -10.99
C GLU A 186 -2.18 -4.38 -11.52
N ARG A 187 -2.81 -3.36 -10.94
CA ARG A 187 -4.14 -2.89 -11.41
C ARG A 187 -4.11 -2.43 -12.86
N THR A 188 -3.04 -1.77 -13.28
CA THR A 188 -2.82 -1.38 -14.68
C THR A 188 -2.65 -2.62 -15.58
N LEU A 189 -1.93 -3.64 -15.13
CA LEU A 189 -1.78 -4.91 -15.87
C LEU A 189 -3.10 -5.69 -15.97
N GLU A 190 -3.89 -5.74 -14.90
CA GLU A 190 -5.23 -6.35 -14.93
C GLU A 190 -6.14 -5.63 -15.90
N THR A 191 -6.11 -4.29 -15.89
CA THR A 191 -6.89 -3.47 -16.82
C THR A 191 -6.46 -3.74 -18.25
N ALA A 192 -5.16 -3.84 -18.52
CA ALA A 192 -4.64 -4.20 -19.83
C ALA A 192 -5.07 -5.62 -20.25
N HIS A 193 -5.04 -6.59 -19.32
CA HIS A 193 -5.49 -7.95 -19.58
C HIS A 193 -6.98 -8.02 -19.94
N ARG A 194 -7.85 -7.35 -19.17
CA ARG A 194 -9.30 -7.27 -19.44
C ARG A 194 -9.61 -6.63 -20.80
N ASN A 195 -8.75 -5.74 -21.27
CA ASN A 195 -8.88 -5.08 -22.57
C ASN A 195 -8.12 -5.80 -23.72
N GLY A 196 -7.69 -7.04 -23.53
CA GLY A 196 -7.08 -7.87 -24.58
C GLY A 196 -5.62 -7.55 -24.91
N ALA A 197 -4.91 -6.83 -24.03
CA ALA A 197 -3.47 -6.56 -24.15
C ALA A 197 -2.60 -7.46 -23.25
N GLY A 198 -3.21 -8.42 -22.54
CA GLY A 198 -2.56 -9.24 -21.51
C GLY A 198 -1.37 -10.07 -21.99
N GLU A 199 -1.42 -10.61 -23.22
CA GLU A 199 -0.33 -11.42 -23.80
C GLU A 199 0.95 -10.61 -24.08
N LYS A 200 0.86 -9.27 -24.08
CA LYS A 200 1.99 -8.37 -24.34
C LYS A 200 2.69 -7.92 -23.06
N LEU A 201 2.28 -8.44 -21.91
CA LEU A 201 2.75 -8.06 -20.58
C LEU A 201 3.35 -9.28 -19.87
N SER A 202 4.31 -9.03 -18.98
CA SER A 202 4.90 -10.08 -18.14
C SER A 202 4.38 -9.98 -16.70
N PRO A 203 3.31 -10.74 -16.33
CA PRO A 203 2.82 -10.77 -14.95
C PRO A 203 3.81 -11.43 -13.98
N GLN A 204 4.73 -12.26 -14.50
CA GLN A 204 5.80 -12.87 -13.71
C GLN A 204 6.73 -11.82 -13.10
N ALA A 205 6.96 -10.71 -13.80
CA ALA A 205 7.81 -9.61 -13.37
C ALA A 205 7.27 -8.97 -12.07
N VAL A 206 5.97 -8.61 -12.05
CA VAL A 206 5.32 -8.04 -10.86
C VAL A 206 5.31 -9.01 -9.68
N ASN A 207 5.07 -10.31 -9.93
CA ASN A 207 5.14 -11.32 -8.87
C ASN A 207 6.57 -11.49 -8.32
N ALA A 208 7.59 -11.43 -9.16
CA ALA A 208 8.98 -11.43 -8.71
C ALA A 208 9.33 -10.17 -7.89
N ALA A 209 8.81 -9.00 -8.27
CA ALA A 209 8.98 -7.76 -7.52
C ALA A 209 8.32 -7.83 -6.13
N ARG A 210 7.13 -8.46 -6.02
CA ARG A 210 6.48 -8.73 -4.74
C ARG A 210 7.33 -9.61 -3.83
N ASN A 211 7.89 -10.67 -4.38
CA ASN A 211 8.77 -11.56 -3.63
C ASN A 211 10.03 -10.82 -3.16
N ALA A 212 10.61 -9.97 -4.01
CA ALA A 212 11.75 -9.13 -3.64
C ALA A 212 11.39 -8.14 -2.51
N LEU A 213 10.21 -7.52 -2.56
CA LEU A 213 9.72 -6.63 -1.52
C LEU A 213 9.44 -7.36 -0.20
N ALA A 214 8.90 -8.58 -0.25
CA ALA A 214 8.72 -9.43 0.93
C ALA A 214 10.08 -9.72 1.59
N ASN A 215 11.08 -10.08 0.80
CA ASN A 215 12.45 -10.29 1.28
C ASN A 215 13.06 -9.02 1.91
N LEU A 216 12.81 -7.84 1.33
CA LEU A 216 13.21 -6.55 1.90
C LEU A 216 12.57 -6.34 3.28
N ARG A 217 11.26 -6.55 3.39
CA ARG A 217 10.51 -6.41 4.65
C ARG A 217 10.99 -7.39 5.72
N ASP A 218 11.29 -8.62 5.34
CA ASP A 218 11.80 -9.62 6.27
C ASP A 218 13.26 -9.34 6.70
N ALA A 219 14.09 -8.81 5.80
CA ALA A 219 15.41 -8.33 6.17
C ALA A 219 15.35 -7.20 7.22
N TRP A 220 14.41 -6.26 7.05
CA TRP A 220 14.11 -5.23 8.06
C TRP A 220 13.66 -5.84 9.39
N ARG A 221 12.69 -6.77 9.37
CA ARG A 221 12.16 -7.42 10.59
C ARG A 221 13.22 -8.18 11.37
N ASN A 222 14.15 -8.81 10.66
CA ASN A 222 15.22 -9.59 11.27
C ASN A 222 16.43 -8.74 11.69
N GLY A 223 16.36 -7.41 11.54
CA GLY A 223 17.44 -6.49 11.89
C GLY A 223 18.70 -6.67 11.04
N ARG A 224 18.54 -7.21 9.81
CA ARG A 224 19.65 -7.46 8.87
C ARG A 224 20.04 -6.23 8.05
N LEU A 225 19.30 -5.13 8.18
CA LEU A 225 19.52 -3.86 7.50
C LEU A 225 19.85 -2.78 8.53
N ASP A 226 20.75 -1.86 8.19
CA ASP A 226 21.07 -0.70 9.03
C ASP A 226 19.96 0.35 8.88
N GLY A 227 19.44 0.83 10.02
CA GLY A 227 18.44 1.89 10.04
C GLY A 227 19.10 3.25 9.88
N SER A 228 19.34 3.70 8.65
CA SER A 228 19.68 5.09 8.38
C SER A 228 18.38 5.86 8.15
N SER A 229 18.10 6.85 9.01
CA SER A 229 17.01 7.79 8.79
C SER A 229 17.22 8.59 7.50
N GLU A 230 16.13 9.17 6.97
CA GLU A 230 16.11 10.11 5.84
C GLU A 230 17.14 11.25 5.91
N ALA A 231 17.69 11.55 7.09
CA ALA A 231 18.68 12.62 7.32
C ALA A 231 20.15 12.16 7.23
N GLY A 232 20.43 10.92 6.85
CA GLY A 232 21.82 10.48 6.69
C GLY A 232 21.99 8.99 6.47
N MET A 233 21.82 8.55 5.22
CA MET A 233 22.82 7.61 4.72
C MET A 233 24.11 8.41 4.59
N ASP A 234 24.97 8.35 5.59
CA ASP A 234 26.37 8.72 5.41
C ASP A 234 26.86 7.93 4.19
N PRO A 235 27.39 8.57 3.13
CA PRO A 235 27.90 7.88 1.94
C PRO A 235 28.94 6.81 2.28
N MET A 236 29.66 6.94 3.40
CA MET A 236 30.58 5.91 3.92
C MET A 236 29.85 4.64 4.37
N LEU A 237 28.57 4.74 4.76
CA LEU A 237 27.76 3.61 5.20
C LEU A 237 27.23 2.75 4.05
N ILE A 238 27.24 3.23 2.79
CA ILE A 238 26.90 2.40 1.61
C ILE A 238 27.81 1.15 1.55
N LEU A 239 29.02 1.26 2.08
CA LEU A 239 30.02 0.19 2.11
C LEU A 239 29.76 -0.86 3.21
N THR A 240 28.80 -0.64 4.12
CA THR A 240 28.46 -1.66 5.13
C THR A 240 27.67 -2.80 4.47
N SER A 241 27.91 -4.04 4.94
CA SER A 241 27.18 -5.21 4.44
C SER A 241 25.65 -5.05 4.53
N PRO A 242 25.06 -4.49 5.61
CA PRO A 242 23.61 -4.30 5.70
C PRO A 242 23.04 -3.30 4.69
N ASN A 243 23.74 -2.19 4.43
CA ASN A 243 23.28 -1.21 3.43
C ASN A 243 23.45 -1.70 1.99
N ASN A 244 24.52 -2.41 1.69
CA ASN A 244 24.67 -3.08 0.39
C ASN A 244 23.56 -4.13 0.18
N GLN A 245 23.21 -4.88 1.22
CA GLN A 245 22.09 -5.83 1.17
C GLN A 245 20.75 -5.11 0.94
N ARG A 246 20.51 -3.99 1.62
CA ARG A 246 19.32 -3.14 1.38
C ARG A 246 19.24 -2.70 -0.07
N ILE A 247 20.32 -2.11 -0.59
CA ILE A 247 20.44 -1.62 -1.97
C ILE A 247 20.12 -2.73 -2.98
N LYS A 248 20.68 -3.93 -2.80
CA LYS A 248 20.41 -5.08 -3.68
C LYS A 248 18.94 -5.49 -3.67
N LEU A 249 18.30 -5.51 -2.50
CA LEU A 249 16.90 -5.88 -2.37
C LEU A 249 15.97 -4.81 -2.98
N GLU A 250 16.31 -3.54 -2.79
CA GLU A 250 15.65 -2.40 -3.43
C GLU A 250 15.77 -2.46 -4.97
N LEU A 251 16.96 -2.72 -5.51
CA LEU A 251 17.18 -2.87 -6.97
C LEU A 251 16.42 -4.07 -7.55
N ALA A 252 16.39 -5.20 -6.85
CA ALA A 252 15.66 -6.38 -7.30
C ALA A 252 14.16 -6.08 -7.45
N VAL A 253 13.57 -5.25 -6.58
CA VAL A 253 12.18 -4.81 -6.72
C VAL A 253 11.98 -4.04 -8.03
N ILE A 254 12.89 -3.11 -8.38
CA ILE A 254 12.81 -2.34 -9.65
C ILE A 254 12.98 -3.23 -10.86
N GLU A 255 14.07 -4.00 -10.89
CA GLU A 255 14.46 -4.81 -12.05
C GLU A 255 13.35 -5.79 -12.41
N HIS A 256 12.68 -6.33 -11.39
CA HIS A 256 11.54 -7.21 -11.59
C HIS A 256 10.23 -6.47 -11.83
N ALA A 257 10.04 -5.24 -11.35
CA ALA A 257 8.80 -4.50 -11.58
C ALA A 257 8.73 -3.78 -12.93
N PHE A 258 9.82 -3.70 -13.70
CA PHE A 258 9.79 -3.09 -15.02
C PHE A 258 8.95 -3.91 -15.99
N VAL A 259 7.77 -3.39 -16.33
CA VAL A 259 6.88 -3.99 -17.34
C VAL A 259 6.64 -2.96 -18.44
N GLN A 260 7.00 -3.32 -19.66
CA GLN A 260 6.61 -2.59 -20.87
C GLN A 260 5.73 -3.49 -21.73
N LEU A 261 4.77 -2.88 -22.42
CA LEU A 261 4.08 -3.59 -23.48
C LEU A 261 5.10 -3.89 -24.59
N ASN A 262 5.09 -5.12 -25.12
CA ASN A 262 5.80 -5.51 -26.36
C ASN A 262 5.22 -4.78 -27.57
N THR A 263 5.25 -3.46 -27.56
CA THR A 263 4.61 -2.61 -28.54
C THR A 263 5.63 -1.63 -29.09
N VAL A 264 5.68 -1.61 -30.41
CA VAL A 264 6.52 -0.75 -31.21
C VAL A 264 6.31 0.72 -30.80
N PRO A 265 7.38 1.55 -30.73
CA PRO A 265 7.31 2.95 -30.33
C PRO A 265 6.17 3.74 -31.00
N ARG A 266 5.70 4.81 -30.33
CA ARG A 266 4.62 5.72 -30.77
C ARG A 266 4.67 6.11 -32.26
N THR A 267 5.87 6.17 -32.84
CA THR A 267 6.13 6.48 -34.25
C THR A 267 5.58 5.43 -35.23
N GLU A 268 5.34 4.20 -34.80
CA GLU A 268 4.85 3.09 -35.63
C GLU A 268 3.42 2.64 -35.27
N GLN A 269 2.87 3.12 -34.14
CA GLN A 269 1.48 2.86 -33.74
C GLN A 269 0.46 3.63 -34.60
N ALA A 270 0.89 4.71 -35.24
CA ALA A 270 0.07 5.40 -36.22
C ALA A 270 0.02 4.53 -37.47
N GLY A 271 -1.01 3.67 -37.58
CA GLY A 271 -1.16 2.58 -38.56
C GLY A 271 -0.38 2.79 -39.85
N SER A 272 0.39 1.78 -40.25
CA SER A 272 1.40 1.87 -41.31
C SER A 272 0.84 2.68 -42.49
N ALA A 273 1.64 3.54 -43.11
CA ALA A 273 1.17 4.36 -44.23
C ALA A 273 0.44 3.50 -45.30
N LYS A 274 0.83 2.23 -45.39
CA LYS A 274 0.23 1.17 -46.18
C LYS A 274 -1.22 0.81 -45.76
N ASP A 275 -1.51 0.66 -44.46
CA ASP A 275 -2.87 0.39 -43.96
C ASP A 275 -3.81 1.57 -44.20
N ARG A 276 -3.30 2.81 -44.04
CA ARG A 276 -4.07 4.02 -44.35
C ARG A 276 -4.35 4.14 -45.85
N GLN A 277 -3.38 3.82 -46.70
CA GLN A 277 -3.57 3.78 -48.15
C GLN A 277 -4.58 2.69 -48.56
N ALA A 278 -4.49 1.49 -47.97
CA ALA A 278 -5.42 0.39 -48.23
C ALA A 278 -6.86 0.74 -47.81
N PHE A 279 -7.05 1.34 -46.62
CA PHE A 279 -8.35 1.84 -46.18
C PHE A 279 -8.89 2.92 -47.12
N LYS A 280 -8.05 3.90 -47.50
CA LYS A 280 -8.46 5.00 -48.39
C LYS A 280 -8.88 4.47 -49.77
N ALA A 281 -8.14 3.51 -50.33
CA ALA A 281 -8.48 2.84 -51.57
C ALA A 281 -9.81 2.06 -51.45
N LEU A 282 -10.04 1.36 -50.34
CA LEU A 282 -11.28 0.62 -50.09
C LEU A 282 -12.50 1.54 -49.99
N ILE A 283 -12.39 2.69 -49.31
CA ILE A 283 -13.47 3.68 -49.23
C ILE A 283 -13.76 4.34 -50.58
N GLN A 284 -12.73 4.58 -51.39
CA GLN A 284 -12.84 5.19 -52.71
C GLN A 284 -13.28 4.20 -53.82
N SER A 285 -13.21 2.89 -53.56
CA SER A 285 -13.62 1.85 -54.52
C SER A 285 -15.14 1.77 -54.73
N ALA A 286 -15.59 1.08 -55.77
CA ALA A 286 -17.01 0.79 -56.03
C ALA A 286 -17.61 -0.31 -55.11
N ASN A 287 -16.90 -0.70 -54.03
CA ASN A 287 -17.37 -1.71 -53.09
C ASN A 287 -18.71 -1.34 -52.43
N ASN A 288 -19.50 -2.36 -52.10
CA ASN A 288 -20.81 -2.20 -51.50
C ASN A 288 -20.72 -1.46 -50.14
N THR A 289 -21.74 -0.66 -49.80
CA THR A 289 -21.81 0.18 -48.61
C THR A 289 -21.62 -0.60 -47.31
N HIS A 290 -22.05 -1.86 -47.26
CA HIS A 290 -21.82 -2.74 -46.11
C HIS A 290 -20.34 -3.02 -45.84
N VAL A 291 -19.53 -3.24 -46.89
CA VAL A 291 -18.08 -3.50 -46.77
C VAL A 291 -17.36 -2.24 -46.29
N LYS A 292 -17.75 -1.08 -46.81
CA LYS A 292 -17.22 0.22 -46.36
C LYS A 292 -17.57 0.48 -44.90
N HIS A 293 -18.81 0.20 -44.48
CA HIS A 293 -19.23 0.36 -43.08
C HIS A 293 -18.49 -0.60 -42.14
N ALA A 294 -18.26 -1.86 -42.54
CA ALA A 294 -17.48 -2.81 -41.76
C ALA A 294 -16.03 -2.32 -41.57
N ALA A 295 -15.39 -1.85 -42.64
CA ALA A 295 -14.02 -1.31 -42.58
C ALA A 295 -13.93 -0.04 -41.71
N ILE A 296 -14.93 0.85 -41.75
CA ILE A 296 -14.99 2.03 -40.88
C ILE A 296 -15.08 1.62 -39.40
N ARG A 297 -15.92 0.62 -39.07
CA ARG A 297 -16.06 0.10 -37.71
C ARG A 297 -14.74 -0.52 -37.23
N GLN A 298 -14.11 -1.35 -38.06
CA GLN A 298 -12.83 -1.96 -37.75
C GLN A 298 -11.74 -0.91 -37.50
N LEU A 299 -11.60 0.10 -38.37
CA LEU A 299 -10.64 1.18 -38.16
C LEU A 299 -10.90 1.97 -36.87
N LYS A 300 -12.18 2.18 -36.51
CA LYS A 300 -12.56 2.84 -35.26
C LYS A 300 -12.12 2.02 -34.04
N ASP A 301 -12.31 0.71 -34.07
CA ASP A 301 -11.95 -0.17 -32.97
C ASP A 301 -10.43 -0.36 -32.88
N ASP A 302 -9.71 -0.46 -34.00
CA ASP A 302 -8.25 -0.46 -34.05
C ASP A 302 -7.67 0.84 -33.46
N ASN A 303 -8.25 1.99 -33.79
CA ASN A 303 -7.80 3.28 -33.25
C ASN A 303 -8.05 3.39 -31.73
N LYS A 304 -9.18 2.88 -31.22
CA LYS A 304 -9.42 2.81 -29.77
C LYS A 304 -8.39 1.92 -29.09
N GLN A 305 -8.09 0.75 -29.65
CA GLN A 305 -7.11 -0.18 -29.08
C GLN A 305 -5.70 0.43 -29.07
N ARG A 306 -5.32 1.16 -30.12
CA ARG A 306 -4.05 1.90 -30.17
C ARG A 306 -3.97 3.01 -29.11
N ALA A 307 -5.04 3.79 -28.95
CA ALA A 307 -5.09 4.84 -27.93
C ALA A 307 -4.93 4.25 -26.52
N LEU A 308 -5.63 3.16 -26.22
CA LEU A 308 -5.52 2.45 -24.95
C LEU A 308 -4.09 1.93 -24.69
N ILE A 309 -3.45 1.32 -25.70
CA ILE A 309 -2.06 0.85 -25.58
C ILE A 309 -1.09 2.00 -25.27
N ALA A 310 -1.29 3.16 -25.89
CA ALA A 310 -0.44 4.33 -25.66
C ALA A 310 -0.62 4.91 -24.25
N GLU A 311 -1.84 4.93 -23.75
CA GLU A 311 -2.16 5.34 -22.38
C GLU A 311 -1.53 4.39 -21.37
N LEU A 312 -1.76 3.07 -21.52
CA LEU A 312 -1.18 2.04 -20.65
C LEU A 312 0.36 2.11 -20.62
N ASN A 313 1.03 2.32 -21.74
CA ASN A 313 2.49 2.49 -21.74
C ASN A 313 2.95 3.74 -20.99
N THR A 314 2.19 4.83 -21.06
CA THR A 314 2.50 6.06 -20.33
C THR A 314 2.34 5.83 -18.83
N ASP A 315 1.28 5.13 -18.42
CA ASP A 315 1.03 4.78 -17.01
C ASP A 315 2.10 3.84 -16.47
N LEU A 316 2.44 2.77 -17.20
CA LEU A 316 3.50 1.83 -16.83
C LEU A 316 4.86 2.55 -16.68
N HIS A 317 5.19 3.47 -17.59
CA HIS A 317 6.42 4.24 -17.51
C HIS A 317 6.43 5.22 -16.33
N THR A 318 5.31 5.90 -16.06
CA THR A 318 5.15 6.81 -14.93
C THR A 318 5.30 6.03 -13.62
N LEU A 319 4.58 4.91 -13.46
CA LEU A 319 4.66 4.06 -12.27
C LEU A 319 6.07 3.49 -12.08
N TYR A 320 6.74 3.08 -13.15
CA TYR A 320 8.14 2.65 -13.04
C TYR A 320 9.08 3.78 -12.61
N THR A 321 8.87 4.99 -13.13
CA THR A 321 9.67 6.17 -12.77
C THR A 321 9.45 6.53 -11.30
N ASP A 322 8.19 6.50 -10.83
CA ASP A 322 7.85 6.68 -9.43
C ASP A 322 8.47 5.59 -8.56
N LEU A 323 8.40 4.32 -8.97
CA LEU A 323 9.03 3.22 -8.23
C LEU A 323 10.53 3.45 -8.07
N ARG A 324 11.18 3.94 -9.14
CA ARG A 324 12.60 4.26 -9.14
C ARG A 324 12.95 5.46 -8.26
N SER A 325 12.11 6.49 -8.21
CA SER A 325 12.35 7.70 -7.43
C SER A 325 12.21 7.49 -5.92
N HIS A 326 11.37 6.55 -5.49
CA HIS A 326 11.16 6.24 -4.07
C HIS A 326 12.28 5.42 -3.42
N LEU A 327 13.33 5.03 -4.17
CA LEU A 327 14.44 4.27 -3.61
C LEU A 327 15.61 5.12 -3.17
N ALA A 328 16.24 4.65 -2.11
CA ALA A 328 17.31 5.37 -1.44
C ALA A 328 18.54 5.54 -2.35
N ILE A 329 18.74 4.60 -3.28
CA ILE A 329 19.79 4.63 -4.31
C ILE A 329 19.63 5.82 -5.26
N HIS A 330 18.39 6.16 -5.64
CA HIS A 330 18.14 7.28 -6.55
C HIS A 330 18.64 8.58 -5.91
N HIS A 331 18.33 8.78 -4.63
CA HIS A 331 18.80 9.92 -3.85
C HIS A 331 20.33 9.98 -3.68
N ILE A 332 21.01 8.83 -3.56
CA ILE A 332 22.48 8.75 -3.55
C ILE A 332 23.06 9.25 -4.89
N THR A 333 22.53 8.76 -6.01
CA THR A 333 23.05 9.11 -7.34
C THR A 333 22.76 10.55 -7.77
N THR A 334 21.70 11.18 -7.24
CA THR A 334 21.38 12.59 -7.53
C THR A 334 22.03 13.59 -6.58
N SER A 335 22.61 13.13 -5.46
CA SER A 335 23.26 13.99 -4.45
C SER A 335 24.80 13.98 -4.53
N LEU A 336 25.38 13.14 -5.39
CA LEU A 336 26.79 13.21 -5.77
C LEU A 336 26.93 14.19 -6.96
N PRO A 337 27.73 15.27 -6.84
CA PRO A 337 27.95 16.25 -7.90
C PRO A 337 28.68 15.68 -9.12
#